data_AF-A0A6I9P5U6-F1
#
_entry.id   AF-A0A6I9P5U6-F1
#
_cell.length_a   1.000
_cell.length_b   1.000
_cell.length_c   1.000
_cell.angle_alpha   90.00
_cell.angle_beta   90.00
_cell.angle_gamma   90.00
#
_symmetry.space_group_name_H-M   'P 1'
#
loop_
_entity.id
_entity.type
_entity.pdbx_description
1 polymer ?
#
loop_
_entity_poly.entity_id
_entity_poly.type
_entity_poly.pdbx_seq_one_letter_code
_entity_poly.pdbx_strand_id
1 'polypeptide(L)' 'MNGQVEVGMAEQSDPEDAASERDIYMRFMKCHKCYDIIPTSSKLVVFDTTLQVKKAFFALVANGVRAAPLWESKKQSFV' A
#
# COMPACT_ATOMS: atom_id res chain seq x y z
N MET A 1 -36.93 -24.16 -39.09
CA MET A 1 -37.12 -22.79 -38.60
C MET A 1 -37.17 -22.81 -37.08
N ASN A 2 -36.36 -21.95 -36.47
CA ASN A 2 -36.45 -21.41 -35.10
C ASN A 2 -36.10 -22.43 -33.99
N GLY A 3 -34.94 -22.38 -33.32
CA GLY A 3 -34.03 -21.26 -33.09
C GLY A 3 -34.52 -20.43 -31.91
N GLN A 4 -34.16 -20.83 -30.69
CA GLN A 4 -34.15 -19.93 -29.53
C GLN A 4 -33.01 -20.32 -28.59
N VAL A 5 -32.18 -19.31 -28.33
CA VAL A 5 -30.96 -19.29 -27.54
C VAL A 5 -31.33 -18.68 -26.18
N GLU A 6 -30.91 -19.28 -25.07
CA GLU A 6 -30.76 -18.61 -23.77
C GLU A 6 -29.45 -19.12 -23.15
N VAL A 7 -28.31 -18.51 -23.49
CA VAL A 7 -27.63 -17.41 -22.77
C VAL A 7 -27.14 -17.88 -21.40
N GLY A 8 -25.82 -18.00 -21.28
CA GLY A 8 -25.12 -18.44 -20.09
C GLY A 8 -25.37 -17.53 -18.89
N MET A 9 -25.44 -18.15 -17.72
CA MET A 9 -25.43 -17.49 -16.42
C MET A 9 -24.06 -16.83 -16.22
N ALA A 10 -23.89 -15.62 -16.74
CA ALA A 10 -22.94 -14.70 -16.17
C ALA A 10 -23.54 -14.24 -14.85
N GLU A 11 -22.93 -14.62 -13.73
CA GLU A 11 -23.20 -14.00 -12.44
C GLU A 11 -22.84 -12.52 -12.55
N GLN A 12 -23.82 -11.70 -12.96
CA GLN A 12 -23.75 -10.27 -12.82
C GLN A 12 -24.10 -9.96 -11.37
N SER A 13 -23.07 -9.74 -10.56
CA SER A 13 -23.20 -9.17 -9.21
C SER A 13 -24.03 -7.89 -9.29
N ASP A 14 -25.11 -7.81 -8.50
CA ASP A 14 -25.97 -6.63 -8.47
C ASP A 14 -25.11 -5.40 -8.07
N PRO A 15 -25.20 -4.26 -8.77
CA PRO A 15 -24.41 -3.08 -8.44
C PRO A 15 -24.65 -2.55 -7.01
N GLU A 16 -25.76 -2.92 -6.36
CA GLU A 16 -26.03 -2.65 -4.94
C GLU A 16 -25.12 -3.45 -3.99
N ASP A 17 -24.80 -4.71 -4.31
CA ASP A 17 -23.89 -5.54 -3.51
C ASP A 17 -22.46 -4.98 -3.53
N ALA A 18 -22.01 -4.48 -4.69
CA ALA A 18 -20.70 -3.83 -4.81
C ALA A 18 -20.63 -2.46 -4.10
N ALA A 19 -21.77 -1.77 -3.91
CA ALA A 19 -21.83 -0.56 -3.10
C ALA A 19 -21.75 -0.89 -1.60
N SER A 20 -22.49 -1.92 -1.18
CA SER A 20 -22.47 -2.50 0.17
C SER A 20 -21.05 -2.94 0.59
N GLU A 21 -20.34 -3.66 -0.27
CA GLU A 21 -18.97 -4.11 0.02
C GLU A 21 -17.98 -2.95 0.17
N ARG A 22 -18.07 -1.94 -0.71
CA ARG A 22 -17.23 -0.74 -0.60
C ARG A 22 -17.47 0.00 0.72
N ASP A 23 -18.71 0.07 1.16
CA ASP A 23 -19.07 0.69 2.45
C ASP A 23 -18.49 -0.09 3.64
N ILE A 24 -18.46 -1.42 3.56
CA ILE A 24 -17.82 -2.28 4.59
C ILE A 24 -16.30 -2.00 4.66
N TYR A 25 -15.59 -2.00 3.54
CA TYR A 25 -14.15 -1.71 3.51
C TYR A 25 -13.84 -0.29 3.98
N MET A 26 -14.63 0.70 3.55
CA MET A 26 -14.46 2.09 3.98
C MET A 26 -14.66 2.25 5.49
N ARG A 27 -15.70 1.61 6.04
CA ARG A 27 -15.95 1.65 7.49
C ARG A 27 -14.80 0.99 8.24
N PHE A 28 -14.34 -0.18 7.78
CA PHE A 28 -13.21 -0.88 8.39
C PHE A 28 -11.95 -0.02 8.40
N MET A 29 -11.56 0.57 7.26
CA MET A 29 -10.37 1.41 7.16
C MET A 29 -10.47 2.67 8.04
N LYS A 30 -11.65 3.28 8.17
CA LYS A 30 -11.89 4.43 9.05
C LYS A 30 -11.80 4.07 10.54
N CYS A 31 -12.08 2.82 10.90
CA CYS A 31 -12.05 2.36 12.28
C CYS A 31 -10.65 1.97 12.77
N HIS A 32 -9.65 1.83 11.90
CA HIS A 32 -8.29 1.42 12.25
C HIS A 32 -7.29 2.55 12.01
N LYS A 33 -6.32 2.70 12.91
CA LYS A 33 -5.22 3.63 12.78
C LYS A 33 -4.08 2.97 12.00
N CYS A 34 -3.24 3.77 11.34
CA CYS A 34 -2.04 3.24 10.68
C CYS A 34 -1.10 2.48 11.62
N TYR A 35 -1.14 2.75 12.94
CA TYR A 35 -0.35 2.00 13.92
C TYR A 35 -0.85 0.56 14.11
N ASP A 36 -2.13 0.29 13.87
CA ASP A 36 -2.72 -1.04 14.06
C ASP A 36 -2.23 -2.05 13.00
N ILE A 37 -1.76 -1.55 11.85
CA ILE A 37 -1.21 -2.37 10.76
C ILE A 37 0.32 -2.52 10.82
N ILE A 38 1.01 -1.77 11.70
CA ILE A 38 2.47 -1.89 11.85
C ILE A 38 2.76 -3.23 12.54
N PRO A 39 3.65 -4.09 12.00
CA PRO A 39 4.00 -5.34 12.64
C PRO A 39 4.66 -5.10 14.00
N THR A 40 4.55 -6.07 14.91
CA THR A 40 5.13 -5.99 16.27
C THR A 40 6.61 -5.63 16.27
N SER A 41 7.36 -6.00 15.24
CA SER A 41 8.71 -5.52 15.00
C SER A 41 8.96 -5.28 13.51
N SER A 42 9.72 -4.24 13.19
CA SER A 42 10.20 -3.96 11.84
C SER A 42 11.52 -3.18 11.89
N LYS A 43 12.25 -3.19 10.79
CA LYS A 43 13.48 -2.42 10.60
C LYS A 43 13.18 -1.24 9.67
N LEU A 44 13.56 -0.03 10.08
CA LEU A 44 13.50 1.16 9.26
C LEU A 44 14.91 1.64 8.93
N VAL A 45 15.20 1.89 7.66
CA VAL A 45 16.45 2.49 7.19
C VAL A 45 16.16 3.94 6.83
N VAL A 46 16.94 4.87 7.37
CA VAL A 46 16.87 6.31 7.08
C VAL A 46 18.24 6.77 6.61
N PHE A 47 18.29 7.60 5.57
CA PHE A 47 19.53 8.17 5.06
C PHE A 47 19.63 9.65 5.38
N ASP A 48 20.80 10.11 5.80
CA ASP A 48 21.06 11.55 5.86
C ASP A 48 21.12 12.13 4.44
N THR A 49 20.61 13.35 4.24
CA THR A 49 20.62 14.03 2.92
C THR A 49 22.04 14.28 2.39
N THR A 50 23.06 14.29 3.24
CA THR A 50 24.48 14.41 2.84
C THR A 50 25.13 13.08 2.47
N LEU A 51 24.42 11.95 2.62
CA LEU A 51 24.93 10.64 2.24
C LEU A 51 25.16 10.55 0.73
N GLN A 52 26.33 10.06 0.32
CA GLN A 52 26.65 9.87 -1.09
C GLN A 52 25.65 8.92 -1.76
N VAL A 53 25.13 9.33 -2.92
CA VAL A 53 24.12 8.59 -3.70
C VAL A 53 24.52 7.13 -3.94
N LYS A 54 25.78 6.87 -4.31
CA LYS A 54 26.29 5.50 -4.52
C LYS A 54 26.20 4.62 -3.26
N LYS A 55 26.48 5.21 -2.08
CA LYS A 55 26.38 4.50 -0.79
C LYS A 55 24.93 4.26 -0.41
N ALA A 56 24.04 5.22 -0.67
CA ALA A 56 22.61 5.07 -0.44
C ALA A 56 22.04 3.89 -1.25
N PHE A 57 22.33 3.80 -2.55
CA PHE A 57 21.88 2.68 -3.38
C PHE A 57 22.43 1.32 -2.90
N PHE A 58 23.71 1.27 -2.54
CA PHE A 58 24.29 0.05 -1.98
C PHE A 58 23.60 -0.36 -0.67
N ALA A 59 23.32 0.61 0.20
CA ALA A 59 22.64 0.37 1.47
C ALA A 59 21.19 -0.10 1.29
N LEU A 60 20.46 0.35 0.26
CA LEU A 60 19.13 -0.17 -0.06
C LEU A 60 19.19 -1.68 -0.33
N VAL A 61 20.08 -2.09 -1.22
CA VAL A 61 20.27 -3.51 -1.59
C VAL A 61 20.74 -4.34 -0.40
N ALA A 62 21.75 -3.87 0.33
CA ALA A 62 22.32 -4.58 1.47
C ALA A 62 21.32 -4.77 2.63
N ASN A 63 20.39 -3.82 2.81
CA ASN A 63 19.36 -3.90 3.84
C ASN A 63 18.06 -4.55 3.34
N GLY A 64 17.97 -4.93 2.06
CA GLY A 64 16.78 -5.54 1.46
C GLY A 64 15.57 -4.61 1.39
N VAL A 65 15.78 -3.29 1.37
CA VAL A 65 14.69 -2.29 1.32
C VAL A 65 14.65 -1.60 -0.03
N ARG A 66 13.44 -1.25 -0.50
CA ARG A 66 13.22 -0.59 -1.80
C ARG A 66 13.20 0.94 -1.72
N ALA A 67 13.03 1.49 -0.52
CA ALA A 67 13.01 2.91 -0.25
C ALA A 67 13.51 3.14 1.19
N ALA A 68 14.01 4.35 1.42
CA ALA A 68 14.42 4.83 2.74
C ALA A 68 14.06 6.32 2.83
N PRO A 69 13.45 6.79 3.93
CA PRO A 69 13.25 8.22 4.15
C PRO A 69 14.58 8.98 4.20
N LEU A 70 14.54 10.25 3.83
CA LEU A 70 15.67 11.16 3.95
C LEU A 70 15.54 12.03 5.18
N TRP A 71 16.62 12.14 5.95
CA TRP A 71 16.72 12.99 7.14
C TRP A 71 17.69 14.14 6.87
N GLU A 72 17.24 15.38 7.07
CA GLU A 72 18.09 16.54 6.97
C GLU A 72 18.61 16.94 8.35
N SER A 73 19.82 16.49 8.71
CA SER A 73 20.39 16.74 10.04
C SER A 73 20.49 18.22 10.44
N LYS A 74 20.61 19.14 9.48
CA LYS A 74 20.66 20.58 9.78
C LYS A 74 19.31 21.15 10.21
N LYS A 75 18.21 20.66 9.64
CA LYS A 75 16.84 21.09 9.96
C LYS A 75 16.16 20.19 10.99
N GLN A 76 16.75 19.04 11.30
CA GLN A 76 16.18 18.01 12.18
C GLN A 76 14.77 17.60 11.72
N SER A 77 14.63 17.35 10.40
CA SER A 77 13.36 17.02 9.77
C SER A 77 13.50 16.00 8.64
N PHE A 78 12.40 15.30 8.35
CA PHE A 78 12.28 14.47 7.14
C PHE A 78 11.91 15.31 5.92
N VAL A 79 12.39 14.91 4.73
CA VAL A 79 12.07 15.52 3.43
C VAL A 79 11.67 14.47 2.39
#